data_AF-A0A975F0G1-F1
#
_entry.id   AF-A0A975F0G1-F1
#
_cell.length_a   1.000
_cell.length_b   1.000
_cell.length_c   1.000
_cell.angle_alpha   90.00
_cell.angle_beta   90.00
_cell.angle_gamma   90.00
#
_symmetry.space_group_name_H-M   'P 1'
#
loop_
_entity.id
_entity.type
_entity.pdbx_description
1 polymer ?
#
loop_
_entity_poly.entity_id
_entity_poly.type
_entity_poly.pdbx_seq_one_letter_code
_entity_poly.pdbx_strand_id
1 'polypeptide(L)'
;MFKDKKPVPIAFVILSGLYFIYVIASGSSRMIGDEVGGDPGGMVLPLVFSVFMFVASVYLLITDKRTEKDREAMSKPEKRLFVLTLAFSIAYILCIRRAGFIPCTVLLLFCLCFANQQGNIDKKDWKFLISGCAASLVNVLLLYTIGRLITRNLLSAGRKGIVPLWIGSPAFTASCTLIITVLWIIAAVKLCGKKWPSNGDKSAHNAWISVVIATASTEIIYLVFKQLFLVELVKGLIFW
;
A
#
# COMPACT_ATOMS: atom_id res chain seq x y z
N MET A 1 22.26 13.52 25.65
CA MET A 1 22.13 13.42 24.17
C MET A 1 20.72 13.06 23.69
N PHE A 2 19.91 12.27 24.42
CA PHE A 2 18.56 11.85 23.98
C PHE A 2 17.38 12.71 24.47
N LYS A 3 17.57 13.65 25.41
CA LYS A 3 16.47 14.47 25.98
C LYS A 3 15.78 15.39 24.96
N ASP A 4 16.50 15.83 23.94
CA ASP A 4 16.00 16.77 22.91
C ASP A 4 15.53 16.07 21.63
N LYS A 5 15.54 14.73 21.62
CA LYS A 5 15.16 13.90 20.48
C LYS A 5 13.74 13.36 20.67
N LYS A 6 13.00 13.25 19.57
CA LYS A 6 11.65 12.68 19.60
C LYS A 6 11.74 11.18 19.94
N PRO A 7 10.78 10.64 20.71
CA PRO A 7 10.79 9.22 21.08
C PRO A 7 10.51 8.29 19.89
N VAL A 8 9.79 8.79 18.87
CA VAL A 8 9.37 8.00 17.71
C VAL A 8 10.56 7.52 16.85
N PRO A 9 11.51 8.36 16.43
CA PRO A 9 12.73 7.91 15.74
C PRO A 9 13.54 6.88 16.54
N ILE A 10 13.61 7.01 17.87
CA ILE A 10 14.32 6.04 18.73
C ILE A 10 13.66 4.67 18.65
N ALA A 11 12.33 4.61 18.77
CA ALA A 11 11.58 3.37 18.63
C ALA A 11 11.78 2.72 17.26
N PHE A 12 11.82 3.51 16.18
CA PHE A 12 12.09 3.01 14.83
C PHE A 12 13.51 2.46 14.66
N VAL A 13 14.53 3.11 15.24
CA VAL A 13 15.91 2.58 15.24
C VAL A 13 15.96 1.23 15.96
N ILE A 14 15.32 1.10 17.12
CA ILE A 14 15.27 -0.17 17.86
C ILE A 14 14.54 -1.24 17.04
N LEU A 15 13.36 -0.92 16.52
CA LEU A 15 12.53 -1.87 15.76
C LEU A 15 13.24 -2.33 14.48
N SER A 16 13.87 -1.42 13.74
CA SER A 16 14.63 -1.76 12.52
C SER A 16 15.87 -2.60 12.83
N GLY A 17 16.57 -2.32 13.93
CA GLY A 17 17.69 -3.15 14.41
C GLY A 17 17.25 -4.57 14.79
N LEU A 18 16.14 -4.70 15.54
CA LEU A 18 15.56 -6.01 15.87
C LEU A 18 15.09 -6.76 14.62
N TYR A 19 14.48 -6.06 13.66
CA TYR A 19 14.05 -6.64 12.40
C TYR A 19 15.24 -7.13 11.55
N PHE A 20 16.34 -6.37 11.51
CA PHE A 20 17.58 -6.78 10.85
C PHE A 20 18.14 -8.08 11.46
N ILE A 21 18.20 -8.15 12.79
CA ILE A 21 18.62 -9.37 13.50
C ILE A 21 17.70 -10.54 13.17
N TYR A 22 16.38 -10.31 13.18
CA TYR A 22 15.39 -11.33 12.82
C TYR A 22 15.61 -11.86 11.39
N VAL A 23 15.77 -10.98 10.40
CA VAL A 23 15.97 -11.37 9.00
C VAL A 23 17.24 -12.22 8.83
N ILE A 24 18.34 -11.84 9.46
CA ILE A 24 19.59 -12.64 9.42
C ILE A 24 19.42 -13.98 10.14
N ALA A 25 18.75 -13.97 11.30
CA ALA A 25 18.50 -15.19 12.07
C ALA A 25 17.52 -16.16 11.40
N SER A 26 16.71 -15.68 10.44
CA SER A 26 15.71 -16.49 9.74
C SER A 26 16.32 -17.52 8.80
N GLY A 27 17.60 -17.36 8.42
CA GLY A 27 18.30 -18.24 7.49
C GLY A 27 17.77 -18.14 6.05
N SER A 28 18.58 -18.55 5.07
CA SER A 28 18.14 -18.56 3.67
C SER A 28 17.51 -19.90 3.30
N SER A 29 16.28 -19.86 2.79
CA SER A 29 15.68 -21.01 2.10
C SER A 29 16.34 -21.11 0.73
N ARG A 30 17.20 -22.10 0.51
CA ARG A 30 17.75 -22.39 -0.82
C ARG A 30 16.65 -22.94 -1.72
N MET A 31 16.23 -22.20 -2.74
CA MET A 31 15.42 -22.76 -3.82
C MET A 31 16.32 -23.62 -4.74
N ILE A 32 15.75 -24.69 -5.30
CA ILE A 32 16.44 -25.56 -6.26
C ILE A 32 16.87 -24.72 -7.47
N GLY A 33 18.17 -24.65 -7.74
CA GLY A 33 18.77 -23.84 -8.81
C GLY A 33 19.43 -22.53 -8.36
N ASP A 34 19.43 -22.23 -7.05
CA ASP A 34 20.11 -21.06 -6.47
C ASP A 34 21.43 -21.47 -5.80
N GLU A 35 22.56 -21.22 -6.48
CA GLU A 35 23.91 -21.53 -5.97
C GLU A 35 24.38 -20.53 -4.89
N VAL A 36 23.81 -19.33 -4.86
CA VAL A 36 24.21 -18.23 -3.95
C VAL A 36 23.32 -18.20 -2.70
N GLY A 37 22.11 -18.77 -2.77
CA GLY A 37 21.22 -18.95 -1.62
C GLY A 37 20.59 -17.64 -1.16
N GLY A 38 20.10 -16.83 -2.10
CA GLY A 38 19.50 -15.52 -1.87
C GLY A 38 18.12 -15.43 -2.51
N ASP A 39 17.13 -16.15 -1.95
CA ASP A 39 15.73 -15.96 -2.33
C ASP A 39 15.39 -14.46 -2.27
N PRO A 40 15.10 -13.82 -3.41
CA PRO A 40 14.87 -12.38 -3.47
C PRO A 40 13.66 -11.99 -2.63
N GLY A 41 12.64 -12.86 -2.51
CA GLY A 41 11.46 -12.60 -1.71
C GLY A 41 11.65 -12.88 -0.22
N GLY A 42 12.34 -13.97 0.11
CA GLY A 42 12.49 -14.47 1.48
C GLY A 42 13.60 -13.82 2.30
N MET A 43 14.71 -13.40 1.67
CA MET A 43 15.89 -12.93 2.39
C MET A 43 16.41 -11.58 1.88
N VAL A 44 16.67 -11.45 0.58
CA VAL A 44 17.37 -10.26 0.04
C VAL A 44 16.52 -9.00 0.21
N LEU A 45 15.25 -9.05 -0.18
CA LEU A 45 14.36 -7.90 -0.11
C LEU A 45 14.05 -7.47 1.33
N PRO A 46 13.70 -8.38 2.27
CA PRO A 46 13.63 -8.05 3.71
C PRO A 46 14.92 -7.43 4.27
N LEU A 47 16.09 -7.94 3.85
CA LEU A 47 17.37 -7.44 4.32
C LEU A 47 17.63 -6.01 3.81
N VAL A 48 17.43 -5.76 2.50
CA VAL A 48 17.54 -4.42 1.91
C VAL A 48 16.58 -3.45 2.61
N PHE A 49 15.32 -3.85 2.85
CA PHE A 49 14.35 -3.03 3.57
C PHE A 49 14.76 -2.76 5.02
N SER A 50 15.30 -3.75 5.73
CA SER A 50 15.77 -3.56 7.10
C SER A 50 16.93 -2.57 7.20
N VAL A 51 17.91 -2.66 6.28
CA VAL A 51 19.03 -1.71 6.19
C VAL A 51 18.52 -0.31 5.84
N PHE A 52 17.65 -0.20 4.83
CA PHE A 52 17.08 1.08 4.44
C PHE A 52 16.28 1.73 5.58
N MET A 53 15.42 0.97 6.26
CA MET A 53 14.67 1.44 7.42
C MET A 53 15.59 1.87 8.57
N PHE A 54 16.68 1.14 8.83
CA PHE A 54 17.65 1.51 9.84
C PHE A 54 18.35 2.84 9.50
N VAL A 55 18.87 2.97 8.27
CA VAL A 55 19.54 4.20 7.81
C VAL A 55 18.59 5.39 7.85
N ALA A 56 17.35 5.24 7.36
CA ALA A 56 16.34 6.29 7.41
C ALA A 56 15.98 6.69 8.84
N SER A 57 15.87 5.72 9.75
CA SER A 57 15.54 5.97 11.17
C SER A 57 16.68 6.69 11.89
N VAL A 58 17.93 6.32 11.61
CA VAL A 58 19.12 7.01 12.13
C VAL A 58 19.20 8.43 11.57
N TYR A 59 18.96 8.61 10.27
CA TYR A 59 18.91 9.93 9.64
C TYR A 59 17.86 10.83 10.30
N LEU A 60 16.64 10.31 10.52
CA LEU A 60 15.57 11.04 11.23
C LEU A 60 15.94 11.32 12.68
N LEU A 61 16.58 10.39 13.39
CA LEU A 61 17.03 10.62 14.76
C LEU A 61 18.05 11.75 14.83
N ILE A 62 18.93 11.89 13.84
CA ILE A 62 19.95 12.93 13.78
C ILE A 62 19.33 14.29 13.42
N THR A 63 18.46 14.33 12.42
CA THR A 63 17.90 15.56 11.85
C THR A 63 16.70 16.10 12.63
N ASP A 64 15.85 15.24 13.16
CA ASP A 64 14.62 15.65 13.84
C ASP A 64 14.93 16.12 15.27
N LYS A 65 14.77 17.42 15.52
CA LYS A 65 14.90 18.05 16.83
C LYS A 65 13.51 18.38 17.35
N ARG A 66 13.30 18.18 18.65
CA ARG A 66 12.01 18.45 19.30
C ARG A 66 11.70 19.95 19.25
N THR A 67 10.62 20.32 18.60
CA THR A 67 10.13 21.73 18.52
C THR A 67 9.26 22.02 19.74
N GLU A 68 9.09 23.28 20.16
CA GLU A 68 8.20 23.62 21.29
C GLU A 68 6.77 23.11 21.08
N LYS A 69 6.28 23.10 19.84
CA LYS A 69 4.99 22.53 19.44
C LYS A 69 4.85 21.02 19.72
N ASP A 70 5.96 20.28 19.79
CA ASP A 70 5.98 18.84 20.13
C ASP A 70 5.97 18.57 21.64
N ARG A 71 6.11 19.61 22.48
CA ARG A 71 5.99 19.50 23.94
C ARG A 71 4.55 19.66 24.40
N GLU A 72 3.69 20.27 23.59
CA GLU A 72 2.26 20.35 23.85
C GLU A 72 1.62 18.96 23.75
N ALA A 73 0.74 18.65 24.70
CA ALA A 73 0.05 17.37 24.72
C ALA A 73 -0.89 17.29 23.50
N MET A 74 -0.75 16.19 22.74
CA MET A 74 -1.56 15.87 21.56
C MET A 74 -3.05 16.17 21.78
N SER A 75 -3.67 16.87 20.83
CA SER A 75 -5.06 17.31 20.97
C SER A 75 -6.02 16.09 21.00
N LYS A 76 -7.21 16.24 21.61
CA LYS A 76 -8.21 15.15 21.66
C LYS A 76 -8.52 14.54 20.27
N PRO A 77 -8.71 15.32 19.18
CA PRO A 77 -8.95 14.73 17.86
C PRO A 77 -7.73 13.98 17.30
N GLU A 78 -6.51 14.50 17.49
CA GLU A 78 -5.28 13.81 17.08
C GLU A 78 -5.09 12.47 17.79
N LYS A 79 -5.35 12.41 19.10
CA LYS A 79 -5.31 11.15 19.87
C LYS A 79 -6.30 10.13 19.33
N ARG A 80 -7.52 10.58 18.98
CA ARG A 80 -8.56 9.71 18.41
C ARG A 80 -8.14 9.20 17.03
N LEU A 81 -7.56 10.05 16.20
CA LEU A 81 -7.01 9.68 14.89
C LEU A 81 -5.90 8.62 15.05
N PHE A 82 -4.96 8.84 15.96
CA PHE A 82 -3.87 7.91 16.23
C PHE A 82 -4.37 6.53 16.66
N VAL A 83 -5.32 6.48 17.61
CA VAL A 83 -5.92 5.22 18.08
C VAL A 83 -6.66 4.50 16.94
N LEU A 84 -7.34 5.25 16.07
CA LEU A 84 -8.08 4.70 14.93
C LEU A 84 -7.13 4.16 13.84
N THR A 85 -6.04 4.86 13.54
CA THR A 85 -4.96 4.37 12.67
C THR A 85 -4.34 3.08 13.20
N LEU A 86 -4.08 3.02 14.51
CA LEU A 86 -3.55 1.83 15.17
C LEU A 86 -4.55 0.67 15.07
N ALA A 87 -5.84 0.92 15.33
CA ALA A 87 -6.90 -0.08 15.24
C ALA A 87 -7.02 -0.65 13.82
N PHE A 88 -7.00 0.20 12.77
CA PHE A 88 -7.02 -0.27 11.39
C PHE A 88 -5.78 -1.06 11.00
N SER A 89 -4.60 -0.67 11.50
CA SER A 89 -3.36 -1.39 11.24
C SER A 89 -3.38 -2.80 11.87
N ILE A 90 -3.87 -2.92 13.10
CA ILE A 90 -4.05 -4.22 13.76
C ILE A 90 -5.09 -5.05 13.01
N ALA A 91 -6.23 -4.46 12.65
CA ALA A 91 -7.27 -5.14 11.88
C ALA A 91 -6.75 -5.67 10.53
N TYR A 92 -5.90 -4.90 9.85
CA TYR A 92 -5.23 -5.33 8.63
C TYR A 92 -4.40 -6.61 8.84
N ILE A 93 -3.54 -6.63 9.87
CA ILE A 93 -2.68 -7.78 10.16
C ILE A 93 -3.51 -9.03 10.46
N LEU A 94 -4.62 -8.89 11.18
CA LEU A 94 -5.49 -10.02 11.52
C LEU A 94 -6.29 -10.52 10.31
N CYS A 95 -6.72 -9.61 9.43
CA CYS A 95 -7.58 -9.94 8.28
C CYS A 95 -6.80 -10.40 7.06
N ILE A 96 -5.53 -9.99 6.87
CA ILE A 96 -4.77 -10.23 5.64
C ILE A 96 -4.66 -11.72 5.30
N ARG A 97 -4.52 -12.59 6.30
CA ARG A 97 -4.42 -14.03 6.10
C ARG A 97 -5.70 -14.65 5.55
N ARG A 98 -6.87 -14.08 5.88
CA ARG A 98 -8.18 -14.60 5.45
C ARG A 98 -8.68 -13.91 4.18
N ALA A 99 -8.68 -12.57 4.16
CA ALA A 99 -9.22 -11.79 3.07
C ALA A 99 -8.25 -11.67 1.88
N GLY A 100 -6.94 -11.71 2.14
CA GLY A 100 -5.90 -11.59 1.13
C GLY A 100 -5.38 -10.17 0.98
N PHE A 101 -4.26 -10.04 0.27
CA PHE A 101 -3.51 -8.80 0.17
C PHE A 101 -4.33 -7.64 -0.43
N ILE A 102 -4.98 -7.86 -1.59
CA ILE A 102 -5.67 -6.80 -2.36
C ILE A 102 -6.81 -6.15 -1.56
N PRO A 103 -7.83 -6.89 -1.06
CA PRO A 103 -8.96 -6.27 -0.37
C PRO A 103 -8.55 -5.66 0.97
N CYS A 104 -7.61 -6.27 1.69
CA CYS A 104 -7.12 -5.69 2.95
C CYS A 104 -6.34 -4.39 2.73
N THR A 105 -5.50 -4.34 1.70
CA THR A 105 -4.64 -3.18 1.46
C THR A 105 -5.45 -1.99 0.97
N VAL A 106 -6.42 -2.20 0.06
CA VAL A 106 -7.27 -1.11 -0.42
C VAL A 106 -8.12 -0.52 0.71
N LEU A 107 -8.69 -1.37 1.58
CA LEU A 107 -9.50 -0.92 2.70
C LEU A 107 -8.66 -0.18 3.75
N LEU A 108 -7.46 -0.70 4.06
CA LEU A 108 -6.55 -0.03 4.97
C LEU A 108 -6.18 1.36 4.44
N LEU A 109 -5.71 1.45 3.19
CA LEU A 109 -5.30 2.71 2.60
C LEU A 109 -6.47 3.69 2.48
N PHE A 110 -7.67 3.22 2.10
CA PHE A 110 -8.86 4.07 2.06
C PHE A 110 -9.18 4.64 3.45
N CYS A 111 -9.26 3.78 4.47
CA CYS A 111 -9.57 4.19 5.83
C CYS A 111 -8.55 5.18 6.39
N LEU A 112 -7.25 4.96 6.12
CA LEU A 112 -6.18 5.86 6.55
C LEU A 112 -6.21 7.20 5.82
N CYS A 113 -6.35 7.19 4.49
CA CYS A 113 -6.45 8.42 3.70
C CYS A 113 -7.67 9.24 4.11
N PHE A 114 -8.84 8.59 4.26
CA PHE A 114 -10.07 9.26 4.63
C PHE A 114 -10.00 9.86 6.04
N ALA A 115 -9.53 9.08 7.02
CA ALA A 115 -9.38 9.56 8.39
C ALA A 115 -8.41 10.75 8.45
N ASN A 116 -7.27 10.66 7.76
CA ASN A 116 -6.25 11.70 7.76
C ASN A 116 -6.71 13.00 7.07
N GLN A 117 -7.48 12.89 5.97
CA GLN A 117 -8.03 14.06 5.27
C GLN A 117 -9.17 14.74 6.06
N GLN A 118 -9.97 13.96 6.80
CA GLN A 118 -11.09 14.49 7.57
C GLN A 118 -10.64 15.10 8.92
N GLY A 119 -9.58 14.58 9.53
CA GLY A 119 -9.03 15.03 10.82
C GLY A 119 -9.87 14.64 12.04
N ASN A 120 -11.20 14.75 11.98
CA ASN A 120 -12.13 14.23 13.00
C ASN A 120 -13.36 13.60 12.32
N ILE A 121 -13.70 12.38 12.73
CA ILE A 121 -14.82 11.63 12.16
C ILE A 121 -16.07 11.85 13.01
N ASP A 122 -17.05 12.56 12.43
CA ASP A 122 -18.37 12.76 13.01
C ASP A 122 -19.35 11.65 12.61
N LYS A 123 -20.49 11.55 13.30
CA LYS A 123 -21.52 10.52 13.01
C LYS A 123 -22.04 10.58 11.56
N LYS A 124 -21.99 11.75 10.92
CA LYS A 124 -22.43 11.94 9.53
C LYS A 124 -21.45 11.31 8.53
N ASP A 125 -20.16 11.23 8.89
CA ASP A 125 -19.09 10.74 8.01
C ASP A 125 -19.05 9.22 7.90
N TRP A 126 -19.69 8.50 8.82
CA TRP A 126 -19.79 7.03 8.76
C TRP A 126 -20.46 6.52 7.50
N LYS A 127 -21.43 7.26 6.95
CA LYS A 127 -22.08 6.90 5.68
C LYS A 127 -21.07 6.94 4.53
N PHE A 128 -20.21 7.95 4.50
CA PHE A 128 -19.16 8.12 3.49
C PHE A 128 -18.00 7.13 3.68
N LEU A 129 -17.71 6.75 4.92
CA LEU A 129 -16.73 5.71 5.22
C LEU A 129 -17.20 4.36 4.67
N ILE A 130 -18.43 3.95 4.98
CA ILE A 130 -18.98 2.66 4.51
C ILE A 130 -19.11 2.65 2.98
N SER A 131 -19.64 3.73 2.39
CA SER A 131 -19.78 3.82 0.93
C SER A 131 -18.44 3.86 0.21
N GLY A 132 -17.43 4.55 0.77
CA GLY A 132 -16.07 4.58 0.22
C GLY A 132 -15.34 3.25 0.37
N CYS A 133 -15.53 2.49 1.45
CA CYS A 133 -15.04 1.12 1.57
C CYS A 133 -15.62 0.21 0.47
N ALA A 134 -16.93 0.27 0.25
CA ALA A 134 -17.58 -0.51 -0.81
C ALA A 134 -17.09 -0.09 -2.20
N ALA A 135 -17.02 1.23 -2.46
CA ALA A 135 -16.56 1.77 -3.74
C ALA A 135 -15.10 1.39 -4.04
N SER A 136 -14.20 1.51 -3.06
CA SER A 136 -12.78 1.16 -3.23
C SER A 136 -12.56 -0.34 -3.50
N LEU A 137 -13.32 -1.21 -2.84
CA LEU A 137 -13.31 -2.65 -3.11
C LEU A 137 -13.77 -2.97 -4.54
N VAL A 138 -14.94 -2.46 -4.94
CA VAL A 138 -15.48 -2.70 -6.29
C VAL A 138 -14.50 -2.22 -7.35
N ASN A 139 -13.92 -1.05 -7.13
CA ASN A 139 -13.03 -0.41 -8.07
C ASN A 139 -11.68 -1.14 -8.22
N VAL A 140 -11.06 -1.58 -7.12
CA VAL A 140 -9.83 -2.38 -7.20
C VAL A 140 -10.10 -3.76 -7.81
N LEU A 141 -11.25 -4.37 -7.53
CA LEU A 141 -11.63 -5.65 -8.12
C LEU A 141 -11.79 -5.54 -9.65
N LEU A 142 -12.37 -4.44 -10.11
CA LEU A 142 -12.55 -4.17 -11.54
C LEU A 142 -11.20 -3.99 -12.24
N LEU A 143 -10.31 -3.15 -11.68
CA LEU A 143 -8.97 -2.96 -12.24
C LEU A 143 -8.13 -4.24 -12.22
N TYR A 144 -8.13 -4.95 -11.09
CA TYR A 144 -7.46 -6.23 -10.96
C TYR A 144 -7.97 -7.23 -12.01
N THR A 145 -9.28 -7.33 -12.20
CA THR A 145 -9.87 -8.26 -13.18
C THR A 145 -9.47 -7.90 -14.61
N ILE A 146 -9.52 -6.61 -14.97
CA ILE A 146 -9.06 -6.14 -16.29
C ILE A 146 -7.57 -6.45 -16.46
N GLY A 147 -6.74 -6.13 -15.47
CA GLY A 147 -5.31 -6.37 -15.51
C GLY A 147 -4.96 -7.86 -15.66
N ARG A 148 -5.69 -8.73 -14.95
CA ARG A 148 -5.57 -10.19 -15.04
C ARG A 148 -5.94 -10.70 -16.44
N LEU A 149 -7.04 -10.21 -17.02
CA LEU A 149 -7.48 -10.61 -18.36
C LEU A 149 -6.44 -10.24 -19.42
N ILE A 150 -5.90 -9.02 -19.33
CA ILE A 150 -4.85 -8.52 -20.22
C ILE A 150 -3.61 -9.39 -20.09
N THR A 151 -3.13 -9.59 -18.86
CA THR A 151 -1.94 -10.41 -18.60
C THR A 151 -2.11 -11.83 -19.14
N ARG A 152 -3.25 -12.48 -18.87
CA ARG A 152 -3.53 -13.84 -19.32
C ARG A 152 -3.59 -13.93 -20.85
N ASN A 153 -4.27 -13.00 -21.50
CA ASN A 153 -4.46 -13.03 -22.94
C ASN A 153 -3.17 -12.69 -23.70
N LEU A 154 -2.40 -11.69 -23.27
CA LEU A 154 -1.11 -11.32 -23.88
C LEU A 154 -0.06 -12.41 -23.73
N LEU A 155 0.10 -12.96 -22.52
CA LEU A 155 1.05 -14.06 -22.30
C LEU A 155 0.66 -15.32 -23.08
N SER A 156 -0.64 -15.64 -23.15
CA SER A 156 -1.14 -16.78 -23.94
C SER A 156 -0.94 -16.56 -25.45
N ALA A 157 -1.22 -15.36 -25.96
CA ALA A 157 -1.00 -15.01 -27.36
C ALA A 157 0.49 -15.06 -27.74
N GLY A 158 1.38 -14.61 -26.83
CA GLY A 158 2.83 -14.69 -27.02
C GLY A 158 3.33 -16.13 -27.10
N ARG A 159 2.83 -17.01 -26.22
CA ARG A 159 3.17 -18.45 -26.25
C ARG A 159 2.66 -19.16 -27.51
N LYS A 160 1.53 -18.73 -28.06
CA LYS A 160 0.95 -19.30 -29.29
C LYS A 160 1.57 -18.72 -30.58
N GLY A 161 2.49 -17.77 -30.47
CA GLY A 161 3.10 -17.11 -31.63
C GLY A 161 2.17 -16.17 -32.40
N ILE A 162 1.02 -15.80 -31.83
CA ILE A 162 0.05 -14.88 -32.45
C ILE A 162 0.57 -13.43 -32.39
N VAL A 163 1.32 -13.09 -31.35
CA VAL A 163 1.97 -11.79 -31.17
C VAL A 163 3.48 -11.96 -31.03
N PRO A 164 4.28 -10.94 -31.41
CA PRO A 164 5.72 -10.93 -31.20
C PRO A 164 6.14 -11.29 -29.76
N LEU A 165 7.27 -11.98 -29.61
CA LEU A 165 7.75 -12.47 -28.30
C LEU A 165 7.90 -11.36 -27.25
N TRP A 166 8.30 -10.15 -27.66
CA TRP A 166 8.46 -9.01 -26.76
C TRP A 166 7.13 -8.52 -26.16
N ILE A 167 6.02 -8.66 -26.89
CA ILE A 167 4.66 -8.34 -26.43
C ILE A 167 4.17 -9.41 -25.44
N GLY A 168 4.63 -10.66 -25.60
CA GLY A 168 4.39 -11.76 -24.68
C GLY A 168 5.29 -11.77 -23.43
N SER A 169 6.05 -10.70 -23.17
CA SER A 169 6.93 -10.62 -22.00
C SER A 169 6.20 -10.13 -20.74
N PRO A 170 6.56 -10.62 -19.53
CA PRO A 170 5.98 -10.14 -18.27
C PRO A 170 6.10 -8.61 -18.10
N ALA A 171 7.25 -8.04 -18.47
CA ALA A 171 7.51 -6.60 -18.38
C ALA A 171 6.58 -5.76 -19.28
N PHE A 172 6.28 -6.26 -20.49
CA PHE A 172 5.34 -5.58 -21.39
C PHE A 172 3.91 -5.64 -20.83
N THR A 173 3.48 -6.79 -20.34
CA THR A 173 2.15 -6.92 -19.72
C THR A 173 2.00 -6.04 -18.47
N ALA A 174 3.05 -5.92 -17.66
CA ALA A 174 3.09 -5.00 -16.53
C ALA A 174 2.99 -3.54 -16.96
N SER A 175 3.70 -3.16 -18.03
CA SER A 175 3.60 -1.81 -18.61
C SER A 175 2.17 -1.51 -19.09
N CYS A 176 1.51 -2.44 -19.79
CA CYS A 176 0.13 -2.25 -20.25
C CYS A 176 -0.86 -2.06 -19.08
N THR A 177 -0.74 -2.89 -18.04
CA THR A 177 -1.61 -2.78 -16.86
C THR A 177 -1.37 -1.48 -16.10
N LEU A 178 -0.11 -1.04 -15.97
CA LEU A 178 0.24 0.25 -15.38
C LEU A 178 -0.35 1.42 -16.17
N ILE A 179 -0.27 1.41 -17.51
CA ILE A 179 -0.87 2.44 -18.37
C ILE A 179 -2.38 2.53 -18.11
N ILE A 180 -3.07 1.40 -18.00
CA ILE A 180 -4.51 1.37 -17.71
C ILE A 180 -4.81 1.96 -16.34
N THR A 181 -4.02 1.63 -15.32
CA THR A 181 -4.16 2.22 -13.98
C THR A 181 -3.95 3.74 -14.03
N VAL A 182 -2.96 4.24 -14.79
CA VAL A 182 -2.73 5.69 -14.96
C VAL A 182 -3.89 6.36 -15.70
N LEU A 183 -4.38 5.77 -16.79
CA LEU A 183 -5.54 6.27 -17.53
C LEU A 183 -6.79 6.31 -16.65
N TRP A 184 -6.97 5.30 -15.81
CA TRP A 184 -8.06 5.24 -14.83
C TRP A 184 -7.95 6.36 -13.80
N ILE A 185 -6.76 6.64 -13.26
CA ILE A 185 -6.53 7.76 -12.33
C ILE A 185 -6.89 9.09 -13.00
N ILE A 186 -6.40 9.33 -14.22
CA ILE A 186 -6.70 10.56 -14.96
C ILE A 186 -8.20 10.72 -15.18
N ALA A 187 -8.90 9.64 -15.54
CA ALA A 187 -10.35 9.64 -15.71
C ALA A 187 -11.06 9.93 -14.38
N ALA A 188 -10.65 9.29 -13.27
CA ALA A 188 -11.25 9.48 -11.96
C ALA A 188 -11.06 10.91 -11.42
N VAL A 189 -9.90 11.53 -11.65
CA VAL A 189 -9.63 12.93 -11.28
C VAL A 189 -10.46 13.90 -12.11
N LYS A 190 -10.55 13.68 -13.44
CA LYS A 190 -11.40 14.52 -14.32
C LYS A 190 -12.89 14.41 -13.97
N LEU A 191 -13.37 13.22 -13.62
CA LEU A 191 -14.75 13.01 -13.16
C LEU A 191 -15.05 13.77 -11.86
N CYS A 192 -14.08 13.83 -10.95
CA CYS A 192 -14.17 14.62 -9.73
C CYS A 192 -14.32 16.12 -10.03
N GLY A 193 -13.42 16.65 -10.88
CA GLY A 193 -13.41 18.08 -11.24
C GLY A 193 -14.67 18.57 -11.95
N LYS A 194 -15.36 17.68 -12.70
CA LYS A 194 -16.57 18.04 -13.45
C LYS A 194 -17.86 17.94 -12.61
N LYS A 195 -17.95 16.99 -11.68
CA LYS A 195 -19.19 16.71 -10.93
C LYS A 195 -19.25 17.38 -9.55
N TRP A 196 -18.11 17.68 -8.93
CA TRP A 196 -18.07 18.17 -7.54
C TRP A 196 -17.95 19.69 -7.28
N PRO A 197 -17.85 20.61 -8.27
CA PRO A 197 -17.70 22.04 -7.94
C PRO A 197 -19.00 22.72 -7.47
N SER A 198 -20.12 22.00 -7.34
CA SER A 198 -21.45 22.62 -7.11
C SER A 198 -22.11 22.35 -5.75
N ASN A 199 -21.74 21.31 -4.98
CA ASN A 199 -22.52 20.89 -3.79
C ASN A 199 -21.82 20.99 -2.43
N GLY A 200 -20.57 21.48 -2.35
CA GLY A 200 -19.95 21.90 -1.08
C GLY A 200 -19.69 20.83 -0.01
N ASP A 201 -19.99 19.54 -0.26
CA ASP A 201 -19.92 18.49 0.75
C ASP A 201 -18.48 17.92 0.85
N LYS A 202 -17.71 18.46 1.80
CA LYS A 202 -16.28 18.17 1.99
C LYS A 202 -16.00 16.68 2.26
N SER A 203 -16.86 16.02 3.05
CA SER A 203 -16.69 14.60 3.40
C SER A 203 -16.78 13.68 2.18
N ALA A 204 -17.68 13.98 1.25
CA ALA A 204 -17.85 13.19 0.03
C ALA A 204 -16.68 13.37 -0.94
N HIS A 205 -16.13 14.59 -1.03
CA HIS A 205 -14.95 14.88 -1.81
C HIS A 205 -13.71 14.16 -1.26
N ASN A 206 -13.50 14.21 0.06
CA ASN A 206 -12.42 13.51 0.74
C ASN A 206 -12.54 11.99 0.57
N ALA A 207 -13.75 11.44 0.66
CA ALA A 207 -14.00 10.03 0.41
C ALA A 207 -13.63 9.63 -1.03
N TRP A 208 -14.02 10.43 -2.04
CA TRP A 208 -13.67 10.18 -3.43
C TRP A 208 -12.15 10.19 -3.66
N ILE A 209 -11.46 11.22 -3.18
CA ILE A 209 -9.99 11.30 -3.32
C ILE A 209 -9.33 10.10 -2.63
N SER A 210 -9.80 9.74 -1.44
CA SER A 210 -9.28 8.59 -0.68
C SER A 210 -9.48 7.27 -1.43
N VAL A 211 -10.62 7.08 -2.10
CA VAL A 211 -10.86 5.90 -2.97
C VAL A 211 -9.84 5.87 -4.11
N VAL A 212 -9.62 7.00 -4.78
CA VAL A 212 -8.68 7.07 -5.91
C VAL A 212 -7.25 6.74 -5.48
N ILE A 213 -6.78 7.37 -4.40
CA ILE A 213 -5.44 7.14 -3.88
C ILE A 213 -5.28 5.69 -3.42
N ALA A 214 -6.25 5.15 -2.69
CA ALA A 214 -6.19 3.79 -2.17
C ALA A 214 -6.16 2.74 -3.28
N THR A 215 -7.03 2.87 -4.28
CA THR A 215 -7.06 1.95 -5.43
C THR A 215 -5.76 2.04 -6.23
N ALA A 216 -5.31 3.25 -6.57
CA ALA A 216 -4.08 3.47 -7.33
C ALA A 216 -2.86 2.89 -6.63
N SER A 217 -2.71 3.18 -5.34
CA SER A 217 -1.58 2.70 -4.53
C SER A 217 -1.59 1.18 -4.40
N THR A 218 -2.77 0.58 -4.17
CA THR A 218 -2.90 -0.88 -4.07
C THR A 218 -2.51 -1.57 -5.38
N GLU A 219 -2.95 -1.04 -6.52
CA GLU A 219 -2.58 -1.57 -7.84
C GLU A 219 -1.09 -1.42 -8.12
N ILE A 220 -0.49 -0.26 -7.87
CA ILE A 220 0.95 -0.06 -8.07
C ILE A 220 1.75 -1.04 -7.21
N ILE A 221 1.42 -1.17 -5.93
CA ILE A 221 2.09 -2.12 -5.03
C ILE A 221 1.89 -3.54 -5.57
N TYR A 222 0.67 -3.92 -5.97
CA TYR A 222 0.40 -5.23 -6.53
C TYR A 222 1.24 -5.51 -7.80
N LEU A 223 1.29 -4.59 -8.76
CA LEU A 223 2.04 -4.75 -10.00
C LEU A 223 3.55 -4.87 -9.74
N VAL A 224 4.10 -3.99 -8.91
CA VAL A 224 5.52 -4.01 -8.56
C VAL A 224 5.89 -5.32 -7.88
N PHE A 225 5.20 -5.71 -6.82
CA PHE A 225 5.55 -6.92 -6.08
C PHE A 225 5.23 -8.19 -6.85
N LYS A 226 4.05 -8.28 -7.47
CA LYS A 226 3.61 -9.53 -8.12
C LYS A 226 4.20 -9.75 -9.50
N GLN A 227 4.36 -8.69 -10.30
CA GLN A 227 4.77 -8.84 -11.70
C GLN A 227 6.25 -8.49 -11.94
N LEU A 228 6.81 -7.51 -11.22
CA LEU A 228 8.24 -7.18 -11.36
C LEU A 228 9.12 -8.05 -10.46
N PHE A 229 8.71 -8.24 -9.19
CA PHE A 229 9.48 -9.04 -8.22
C PHE A 229 8.97 -10.47 -8.05
N LEU A 230 7.92 -10.88 -8.78
CA LEU A 230 7.34 -12.23 -8.74
C LEU A 230 6.95 -12.72 -7.33
N VAL A 231 6.75 -11.80 -6.39
CA VAL A 231 6.46 -12.13 -4.98
C VAL A 231 5.09 -12.79 -4.88
N GLU A 232 5.03 -13.88 -4.13
CA GLU A 232 3.77 -14.51 -3.77
C GLU A 232 3.04 -13.70 -2.69
N LEU A 233 2.26 -12.72 -3.13
CA LEU A 233 1.32 -12.01 -2.25
C LEU A 233 0.25 -12.97 -1.72
N VAL A 234 -0.16 -12.77 -0.47
CA VAL A 234 -1.14 -13.63 0.23
C VAL A 234 -2.42 -13.75 -0.59
N LYS A 235 -2.62 -14.94 -1.15
CA LYS A 235 -3.84 -15.34 -1.87
C LYS A 235 -4.92 -15.59 -0.81
N GLY A 236 -5.88 -14.68 -0.73
CA GLY A 236 -7.04 -14.80 0.17
C GLY A 236 -8.30 -15.09 -0.62
N LEU A 237 -9.33 -14.26 -0.47
CA LEU A 237 -10.63 -14.41 -1.14
C LEU A 237 -10.53 -14.29 -2.66
N ILE A 238 -9.52 -13.57 -3.16
CA ILE A 238 -9.29 -13.39 -4.59
C ILE A 238 -8.19 -14.35 -5.02
N PHE A 239 -8.58 -15.39 -5.75
CA PHE A 239 -7.68 -16.41 -6.28
C PHE A 239 -7.65 -16.45 -7.83
N TRP A 240 -8.62 -15.82 -8.49
CA TRP A 240 -8.80 -15.88 -9.94
C TRP A 240 -7.92 -14.89 -10.71
#